data_AF-A0A4R6IVY7-F1
#
_entry.id   AF-A0A4R6IVY7-F1
#
_cell.length_a   1.000
_cell.length_b   1.000
_cell.length_c   1.000
_cell.angle_alpha   90.00
_cell.angle_beta   90.00
_cell.angle_gamma   90.00
#
_symmetry.space_group_name_H-M   'P 1'
#
loop_
_entity.id
_entity.type
_entity.pdbx_description
1 polymer ?
#
loop_
_entity_poly.entity_id
_entity_poly.type
_entity_poly.pdbx_seq_one_letter_code
_entity_poly.pdbx_strand_id
1 'polypeptide(L)' 'MELDFREKQRKSYRTMRMIYDLSMAVFILGMAFVLLLAEQLKIEQIMMLDPMYRYLMGSVSVLYGAFRLYRGIKRDY' A
#
# COMPACT_ATOMS: atom_id res chain seq x y z
N MET A 1 24.87 28.70 -6.42
CA MET A 1 23.57 28.57 -7.14
C MET A 1 23.28 27.13 -7.55
N GLU A 2 24.25 26.35 -8.06
CA GLU A 2 24.05 24.93 -8.43
C GLU A 2 23.71 23.98 -7.27
N LEU A 3 24.30 24.17 -6.08
CA LEU A 3 24.03 23.32 -4.92
C LEU A 3 22.56 23.40 -4.46
N ASP A 4 21.99 24.61 -4.48
CA ASP A 4 20.61 24.90 -4.07
C ASP A 4 19.58 24.25 -5.02
N PHE A 5 19.86 24.28 -6.33
CA PHE A 5 19.06 23.57 -7.34
C PHE A 5 19.10 22.05 -7.16
N ARG A 6 20.27 21.49 -6.82
CA ARG A 6 20.44 20.04 -6.58
C ARG A 6 19.71 19.57 -5.32
N GLU A 7 19.72 20.37 -4.25
CA GLU A 7 18.99 20.05 -3.01
C GLU A 7 17.47 20.10 -3.23
N LYS A 8 16.98 21.08 -3.99
CA LYS A 8 15.55 21.19 -4.33
C LYS A 8 15.06 19.98 -5.14
N GLN A 9 15.86 19.50 -6.09
CA GLN A 9 15.56 18.28 -6.85
C GLN A 9 15.56 17.03 -5.95
N ARG A 10 16.55 16.87 -5.07
CA ARG A 10 16.60 15.73 -4.13
C ARG A 10 15.40 15.70 -3.18
N LYS A 11 15.00 16.87 -2.67
CA LYS A 11 13.83 17.02 -1.80
C LYS A 11 12.54 16.65 -2.54
N SER A 12 12.34 17.15 -3.75
CA SER A 12 11.19 16.81 -4.58
C SER A 12 11.13 15.33 -4.91
N TYR A 13 12.27 14.72 -5.24
CA TYR A 13 12.37 13.28 -5.52
C TYR A 13 12.01 12.44 -4.29
N ARG A 14 12.52 12.81 -3.12
CA ARG A 14 12.21 12.14 -1.86
C ARG A 14 10.72 12.25 -1.51
N THR A 15 10.11 13.41 -1.74
CA THR A 15 8.65 13.58 -1.55
C THR A 15 7.84 12.73 -2.52
N MET A 16 8.21 12.71 -3.81
CA MET A 16 7.55 11.86 -4.82
C MET A 16 7.63 10.38 -4.45
N ARG A 17 8.81 9.91 -4.05
CA ARG A 17 9.03 8.51 -3.65
C ARG A 17 8.23 8.14 -2.39
N MET A 18 8.14 9.05 -1.42
CA MET A 18 7.31 8.86 -0.22
C MET A 18 5.82 8.76 -0.58
N ILE A 19 5.32 9.64 -1.45
CA ILE A 19 3.92 9.60 -1.91
C ILE A 19 3.65 8.28 -2.61
N TYR A 20 4.53 7.84 -3.51
CA TYR A 20 4.38 6.56 -4.21
C TYR A 20 4.27 5.37 -3.25
N ASP A 21 5.17 5.30 -2.26
CA ASP A 21 5.15 4.24 -1.25
C ASP A 21 3.87 4.25 -0.42
N LEU A 22 3.41 5.43 -0.02
CA LEU A 22 2.19 5.60 0.76
C LEU A 22 0.96 5.22 -0.09
N SER A 23 0.86 5.69 -1.33
CA SER A 23 -0.22 5.37 -2.24
C SER A 23 -0.28 3.87 -2.53
N MET A 24 0.86 3.23 -2.76
CA MET A 24 0.92 1.79 -2.97
C MET A 24 0.54 1.01 -1.71
N ALA A 25 0.96 1.45 -0.53
CA ALA A 25 0.53 0.84 0.72
C ALA A 25 -0.98 0.93 0.92
N VAL A 26 -1.57 2.10 0.71
CA VAL A 26 -3.02 2.33 0.80
C VAL A 26 -3.77 1.47 -0.21
N PHE A 27 -3.27 1.36 -1.44
CA PHE A 27 -3.89 0.53 -2.47
C PHE A 27 -3.90 -0.96 -2.08
N ILE A 28 -2.75 -1.49 -1.64
CA ILE A 28 -2.63 -2.89 -1.22
C ILE A 28 -3.53 -3.18 0.00
N LEU A 29 -3.53 -2.29 0.99
CA LEU A 29 -4.38 -2.43 2.18
C LEU A 29 -5.87 -2.32 1.84
N GLY A 30 -6.24 -1.43 0.91
CA GLY A 30 -7.61 -1.33 0.41
C GLY A 30 -8.08 -2.61 -0.28
N MET A 31 -7.24 -3.21 -1.13
CA MET A 31 -7.56 -4.51 -1.74
C MET A 31 -7.68 -5.62 -0.70
N ALA A 32 -6.77 -5.65 0.27
CA ALA A 32 -6.81 -6.63 1.36
C ALA A 32 -8.11 -6.52 2.17
N PHE A 33 -8.52 -5.29 2.47
CA PHE A 33 -9.77 -4.98 3.16
C PHE A 33 -10.97 -5.53 2.38
N VAL A 34 -11.05 -5.27 1.08
CA VAL A 34 -12.14 -5.78 0.22
C VAL A 34 -12.15 -7.32 0.16
N LEU A 35 -10.98 -7.97 0.06
CA LEU A 35 -10.90 -9.44 0.00
C LEU A 35 -11.36 -10.11 1.30
N LEU A 36 -10.91 -9.59 2.44
CA LEU A 36 -11.23 -10.13 3.77
C LEU A 36 -12.67 -9.82 4.19
N LEU A 37 -13.19 -8.65 3.81
CA LEU A 37 -14.55 -8.21 4.17
C LEU A 37 -15.58 -8.46 3.08
N ALA A 38 -15.22 -9.17 2.00
CA ALA A 38 -16.16 -9.44 0.91
C ALA A 38 -17.42 -10.20 1.37
N GLU A 39 -17.34 -10.98 2.45
CA GLU A 39 -18.52 -11.61 3.08
C GLU A 39 -19.45 -10.56 3.72
N GLN A 40 -18.89 -9.57 4.44
CA GLN A 40 -19.66 -8.48 5.05
C GLN A 40 -20.21 -7.50 4.02
N LEU A 41 -19.44 -7.25 2.96
CA LEU A 41 -19.81 -6.37 1.84
C LEU A 41 -20.73 -7.06 0.82
N LYS A 42 -21.00 -8.37 1.00
CA LYS A 42 -21.82 -9.19 0.10
C LYS A 42 -21.41 -9.10 -1.37
N ILE A 43 -20.09 -9.08 -1.63
CA ILE A 43 -19.54 -8.98 -2.98
C ILE A 43 -19.49 -10.39 -3.58
N GLU A 44 -20.53 -10.78 -4.32
CA GLU A 44 -20.69 -12.12 -4.87
C GLU A 44 -19.49 -12.55 -5.72
N GLN A 45 -18.94 -11.67 -6.55
CA GLN A 45 -17.80 -11.99 -7.42
C GLN A 45 -16.56 -12.42 -6.63
N ILE A 46 -16.37 -11.85 -5.45
CA ILE A 46 -15.24 -12.19 -4.58
C ILE A 46 -15.59 -13.39 -3.70
N MET A 47 -16.84 -13.53 -3.27
CA MET A 47 -17.29 -14.70 -2.50
C MET A 47 -17.25 -16.01 -3.30
N MET A 48 -17.37 -15.94 -4.62
CA MET A 48 -17.21 -17.09 -5.51
C MET A 48 -15.76 -17.61 -5.61
N LEU A 49 -14.77 -16.83 -5.15
CA LEU A 49 -13.38 -17.27 -5.09
C LEU A 49 -13.17 -18.23 -3.93
N ASP A 50 -12.18 -19.11 -4.08
CA ASP A 50 -11.78 -20.05 -3.03
C ASP A 50 -11.50 -19.29 -1.70
N PRO A 51 -12.18 -19.65 -0.59
CA PRO A 51 -11.97 -19.01 0.70
C PRO A 51 -10.51 -19.03 1.14
N MET A 52 -9.78 -20.13 0.91
CA MET A 52 -8.38 -20.26 1.26
C MET A 52 -7.54 -19.21 0.52
N TYR A 53 -7.82 -19.02 -0.78
CA TYR A 53 -7.17 -17.98 -1.58
C TYR A 53 -7.47 -16.59 -1.02
N ARG A 54 -8.75 -16.27 -0.75
CA ARG A 54 -9.16 -14.95 -0.24
C ARG A 54 -8.47 -14.60 1.08
N TYR A 55 -8.49 -15.52 2.03
CA TYR A 55 -7.88 -15.30 3.33
C TYR A 55 -6.36 -15.21 3.23
N LEU A 56 -5.70 -16.07 2.45
CA LEU A 56 -4.25 -16.06 2.30
C LEU A 56 -3.78 -14.78 1.58
N MET A 57 -4.42 -14.43 0.47
CA MET A 57 -4.07 -13.23 -0.31
C MET A 57 -4.40 -11.94 0.45
N GLY A 58 -5.54 -11.91 1.15
CA GLY A 58 -5.89 -10.82 2.05
C GLY A 58 -4.86 -10.66 3.17
N SER A 59 -4.50 -11.75 3.85
CA SER A 59 -3.53 -11.72 4.97
C SER A 59 -2.14 -11.27 4.52
N VAL A 60 -1.61 -11.80 3.43
CA VAL A 60 -0.31 -11.40 2.88
C VAL A 60 -0.33 -9.92 2.45
N SER A 61 -1.43 -9.48 1.85
CA SER A 61 -1.61 -8.08 1.45
C SER A 61 -1.68 -7.15 2.66
N VAL A 62 -2.35 -7.54 3.76
CA VAL A 62 -2.33 -6.78 5.02
C VAL A 62 -0.91 -6.69 5.55
N LEU A 63 -0.19 -7.80 5.68
CA LEU A 63 1.17 -7.82 6.23
C LEU A 63 2.12 -6.94 5.40
N TYR A 64 2.12 -7.12 4.08
CA TYR A 64 3.01 -6.38 3.18
C TYR A 64 2.61 -4.90 3.04
N GLY A 65 1.31 -4.62 2.94
CA GLY A 65 0.77 -3.27 2.89
C GLY A 65 1.07 -2.50 4.19
N ALA A 66 0.92 -3.13 5.35
CA ALA A 66 1.25 -2.54 6.64
C ALA A 66 2.75 -2.27 6.77
N PHE A 67 3.61 -3.20 6.32
CA PHE A 67 5.05 -2.99 6.28
C PHE A 67 5.43 -1.79 5.39
N ARG A 68 4.85 -1.68 4.19
CA ARG A 68 5.06 -0.53 3.31
C ARG A 68 4.56 0.78 3.92
N LEU A 69 3.40 0.75 4.57
CA LEU A 69 2.84 1.90 5.26
C LEU A 69 3.77 2.38 6.39
N TYR A 70 4.23 1.45 7.23
CA TYR A 70 5.20 1.73 8.29
C TYR A 70 6.48 2.35 7.74
N ARG A 71 7.04 1.78 6.66
CA ARG A 71 8.24 2.33 6.00
C ARG A 71 7.99 3.73 5.43
N GLY A 72 6.83 3.96 4.80
CA GLY A 72 6.45 5.25 4.25
C GLY A 72 6.28 6.34 5.30
N ILE A 73 5.72 6.01 6.47
CA ILE A 73 5.54 6.95 7.59
C ILE A 73 6.87 7.24 8.28
N LYS A 74 7.68 6.22 8.54
CA LYS A 74 8.99 6.39 9.21
C LYS A 74 9.97 7.21 8.37
N ARG A 75 9.69 7.37 7.06
CA ARG A 75 10.55 8.09 6.11
C ARG A 75 11.99 7.59 6.17
N ASP A 76 12.18 6.27 6.34
CA ASP A 76 13.48 5.61 6.20
C ASP A 76 13.87 5.65 4.71
N TYR A 77 14.35 6.83 4.30
CA TYR A 77 14.85 7.19 2.99
C TYR A 77 16.04 8.13 3.15
#